data_AF-A0A3B9BKQ3-F1
#
_entry.id   AF-A0A3B9BKQ3-F1
#
_cell.length_a   1.000
_cell.length_b   1.000
_cell.length_c   1.000
_cell.angle_alpha   90.00
_cell.angle_beta   90.00
_cell.angle_gamma   90.00
#
_symmetry.space_group_name_H-M   'P 1'
#
loop_
_entity.id
_entity.type
_entity.pdbx_description
1 polymer ?
#
loop_
_entity_poly.entity_id
_entity_poly.type
_entity_poly.pdbx_seq_one_letter_code
_entity_poly.pdbx_strand_id
1 'polypeptide(L)' 'QRPTADAVAAMKRGANLIGMLAPFRDQDVLQDYAERGLAAFAMEFMPRITRAQSMDVLSSQANLAGYRAV' A
#
# COMPACT_ATOMS: atom_id res chain seq x y z
N GLN A 1 3.33 -4.72 4.05
CA GLN A 1 4.66 -4.68 3.42
C GLN A 1 4.45 -4.56 1.92
N ARG A 2 5.30 -3.81 1.20
CA ARG A 2 5.19 -3.65 -0.26
C ARG A 2 5.56 -4.95 -0.99
N PRO A 3 5.00 -5.21 -2.18
CA PRO A 3 5.38 -6.38 -2.97
C PRO A 3 6.85 -6.33 -3.42
N THR A 4 7.46 -7.50 -3.59
CA THR A 4 8.81 -7.65 -4.15
C THR A 4 8.80 -7.41 -5.65
N ALA A 5 9.96 -7.13 -6.25
CA ALA A 5 10.10 -6.98 -7.70
C ALA A 5 9.57 -8.20 -8.45
N ASP A 6 9.85 -9.42 -7.98
CA ASP A 6 9.33 -10.66 -8.58
C ASP A 6 7.80 -10.77 -8.50
N ALA A 7 7.21 -10.35 -7.37
CA ALA A 7 5.76 -10.34 -7.21
C ALA A 7 5.11 -9.37 -8.19
N VAL A 8 5.69 -8.18 -8.35
CA VAL A 8 5.30 -7.17 -9.35
C VAL A 8 5.51 -7.73 -10.76
N ALA A 9 6.57 -8.52 -10.94
CA ALA A 9 6.91 -9.18 -12.20
C ALA A 9 5.82 -10.12 -12.70
N ALA A 10 5.21 -10.85 -11.77
CA ALA A 10 4.15 -11.81 -12.02
C ALA A 10 2.75 -11.18 -12.17
N MET A 11 2.58 -9.88 -11.91
CA MET A 11 1.27 -9.22 -12.03
C MET A 11 0.84 -9.06 -13.49
N LYS A 12 -0.47 -9.21 -13.71
CA LYS A 12 -1.09 -8.91 -15.01
C LYS A 12 -1.02 -7.41 -15.26
N ARG A 13 -0.75 -7.03 -16.51
CA ARG A 13 -0.83 -5.63 -16.97
C ARG A 13 -2.25 -5.09 -16.69
N GLY A 14 -2.36 -3.88 -16.14
CA GLY A 14 -3.65 -3.28 -15.78
C GLY A 14 -4.26 -3.76 -14.46
N ALA A 15 -3.55 -4.57 -13.67
CA ALA A 15 -4.06 -5.01 -12.37
C ALA A 15 -4.14 -3.86 -11.35
N ASN A 16 -5.12 -3.94 -10.45
CA ASN A 16 -5.22 -3.07 -9.28
C ASN A 16 -4.31 -3.59 -8.16
N LEU A 17 -3.37 -2.77 -7.70
CA LEU A 17 -2.49 -3.07 -6.59
C LEU A 17 -2.90 -2.22 -5.39
N ILE A 18 -3.47 -2.83 -4.35
CA ILE A 18 -3.94 -2.13 -3.14
C ILE A 18 -3.12 -2.65 -1.94
N GLY A 19 -2.49 -1.75 -1.19
CA GLY A 19 -1.74 -2.16 -0.01
C GLY A 19 -0.86 -1.06 0.57
N MET A 20 0.01 -1.45 1.50
CA MET A 20 1.07 -0.59 2.02
C MET A 20 2.22 -0.58 1.02
N LEU A 21 2.43 0.53 0.32
CA LEU A 21 3.35 0.62 -0.83
C LEU A 21 4.63 1.43 -0.58
N ALA A 22 4.73 2.12 0.56
CA ALA A 22 5.87 2.96 0.94
C ALA A 22 6.34 3.97 -0.17
N PRO A 23 5.43 4.74 -0.79
CA PRO A 23 5.71 5.54 -1.99
C PRO A 23 6.82 6.58 -1.84
N PHE A 24 7.07 7.11 -0.63
CA PHE A 24 8.14 8.09 -0.41
C PHE A 24 9.52 7.47 -0.18
N ARG A 25 9.61 6.15 0.04
CA ARG A 25 10.88 5.47 0.33
C ARG A 25 11.50 4.81 -0.89
N ASP A 26 10.69 4.41 -1.87
CA ASP A 26 11.09 3.53 -2.95
C ASP A 26 10.57 4.07 -4.30
N GLN A 27 11.14 5.17 -4.80
CA GLN A 27 10.68 5.81 -6.04
C GLN A 27 10.87 4.92 -7.29
N ASP A 28 11.96 4.15 -7.35
CA ASP A 28 12.23 3.23 -8.47
C ASP A 28 11.12 2.16 -8.62
N VAL A 29 10.55 1.73 -7.50
CA VAL A 29 9.48 0.73 -7.49
C VAL A 29 8.16 1.31 -8.02
N LEU A 30 7.94 2.62 -7.87
CA LEU A 30 6.78 3.29 -8.47
C LEU A 30 6.91 3.35 -10.00
N GLN A 31 8.12 3.49 -10.52
CA GLN A 31 8.40 3.44 -11.95
C GLN A 31 8.06 2.05 -12.52
N ASP A 32 8.44 0.97 -11.83
CA ASP A 32 8.07 -0.40 -12.22
C ASP A 32 6.55 -0.60 -12.30
N TYR A 33 5.80 -0.01 -11.36
CA TYR A 33 4.33 -0.07 -11.38
C TYR A 33 3.76 0.65 -12.60
N ALA A 34 4.30 1.84 -12.91
CA ALA A 34 3.87 2.64 -14.05
C ALA A 34 4.18 1.96 -15.38
N GLU A 35 5.37 1.40 -15.55
CA GLU A 35 5.78 0.67 -16.76
C GLU A 35 4.91 -0.56 -17.04
N ARG A 36 4.47 -1.22 -15.96
CA ARG A 36 3.53 -2.34 -16.03
C ARG A 36 2.06 -1.92 -16.14
N GLY A 37 1.78 -0.62 -16.10
CA GLY A 37 0.42 -0.08 -16.15
C GLY A 37 -0.45 -0.56 -15.00
N LEU A 38 0.12 -0.72 -13.80
CA LEU A 38 -0.65 -1.09 -12.61
C LEU A 38 -1.40 0.13 -12.07
N ALA A 39 -2.63 -0.08 -11.62
CA ALA A 39 -3.38 0.91 -10.86
C ALA A 39 -3.08 0.73 -9.37
N ALA A 40 -2.12 1.49 -8.85
CA ALA A 40 -1.63 1.35 -7.49
C ALA A 40 -2.34 2.30 -6.50
N PHE A 41 -2.83 1.75 -5.38
CA PHE A 41 -3.49 2.46 -4.29
C PHE A 41 -2.70 2.23 -2.99
N ALA A 42 -1.97 3.26 -2.58
CA ALA A 42 -1.20 3.26 -1.35
C ALA A 42 -2.12 3.55 -0.15
N MET A 43 -2.27 2.58 0.75
CA MET A 43 -3.12 2.71 1.94
C MET A 43 -2.57 3.72 2.95
N GLU A 44 -1.28 4.05 2.89
CA GLU A 44 -0.66 5.13 3.67
C GLU A 44 -1.23 6.51 3.33
N PHE A 45 -1.78 6.68 2.13
CA PHE A 45 -2.37 7.93 1.64
C PHE A 45 -3.90 7.95 1.76
N MET A 46 -4.49 6.99 2.48
CA MET A 46 -5.91 6.98 2.74
C MET A 46 -6.33 8.31 3.41
N PRO A 47 -7.28 9.07 2.84
CA PRO A 47 -7.73 10.33 3.43
C PRO A 47 -8.29 10.08 4.83
N ARG A 48 -7.82 10.84 5.81
CA ARG A 48 -8.26 10.72 7.21
C ARG A 48 -9.59 11.46 7.43
N ILE A 49 -10.64 10.95 6.80
CA ILE A 49 -12.02 11.46 6.89
C ILE A 49 -12.94 10.38 7.43
N THR A 50 -14.04 10.76 8.08
CA THR A 50 -14.99 9.82 8.72
C THR A 50 -15.46 8.71 7.79
N ARG A 51 -15.72 9.03 6.51
CA ARG A 51 -16.17 8.05 5.50
C ARG A 51 -15.13 6.96 5.18
N ALA A 52 -13.85 7.25 5.36
CA ALA A 52 -12.74 6.35 5.04
C ALA A 52 -12.15 5.67 6.29
N GLN A 53 -12.71 5.93 7.48
CA GLN A 53 -12.16 5.45 8.75
C GLN A 53 -12.12 3.91 8.84
N SER A 54 -13.09 3.21 8.24
CA SER A 54 -13.09 1.74 8.16
C SER A 54 -11.99 1.17 7.25
N MET A 55 -11.40 2.02 6.39
CA MET A 55 -10.35 1.66 5.45
C MET A 55 -8.96 2.11 5.93
N ASP A 56 -8.87 2.79 7.08
CA ASP A 56 -7.61 3.27 7.64
C ASP A 56 -6.81 2.13 8.28
N VAL A 57 -5.90 1.58 7.48
CA VAL A 57 -4.98 0.50 7.85
C VAL A 57 -3.99 0.92 8.96
N LEU A 58 -3.63 2.20 9.06
CA LEU A 58 -2.69 2.68 10.08
C LEU A 58 -3.34 2.67 11.45
N SER A 59 -4.60 3.09 11.54
CA SER A 59 -5.38 3.05 12.78
C SER A 59 -5.56 1.62 13.32
N SER A 60 -5.78 0.64 12.43
CA SER A 60 -5.87 -0.78 12.82
C SER A 60 -4.54 -1.35 13.34
N GLN A 61 -3.43 -1.12 12.63
CA GLN A 61 -2.12 -1.61 13.03
C GLN A 61 -1.63 -0.97 14.33
N ALA A 62 -1.86 0.34 14.51
CA ALA A 62 -1.50 1.06 15.72
C ALA A 62 -2.24 0.53 16.96
N ASN A 63 -3.52 0.17 16.81
CA ASN A 63 -4.30 -0.42 17.90
C ASN A 63 -3.72 -1.77 18.35
N LEU A 64 -3.43 -2.67 17.40
CA LEU A 64 -2.84 -3.98 17.73
C LEU A 64 -1.43 -3.83 18.32
N ALA A 65 -0.62 -2.91 17.79
CA ALA A 65 0.71 -2.63 18.30
C ALA A 65 0.65 -2.11 19.76
N GLY A 66 -0.30 -1.22 20.06
CA GLY A 66 -0.54 -0.73 21.42
C GLY A 66 -0.97 -1.83 22.39
N TYR A 67 -1.87 -2.73 21.96
CA TYR A 67 -2.28 -3.87 22.78
C TYR A 67 -1.12 -4.83 23.08
N ARG A 68 -0.25 -5.11 22.09
CA ARG A 68 0.91 -6.00 22.26
C ARG A 68 2.05 -5.38 23.09
N ALA A 69 2.10 -4.06 23.19
CA ALA A 69 3.19 -3.36 23.88
C ALA A 69 3.10 -3.41 25.41
N VAL A 70 1.94 -3.80 25.95
CA VAL A 70 1.67 -3.98 27.38
C VAL A 70 1.79 -5.45 27.74
#